data_AF-W0F8Z9-F1
#
_entry.id   AF-W0F8Z9-F1
#
_cell.length_a   1.000
_cell.length_b   1.000
_cell.length_c   1.000
_cell.angle_alpha   90.00
_cell.angle_beta   90.00
_cell.angle_gamma   90.00
#
_symmetry.space_group_name_H-M   'P 1'
#
loop_
_entity.id
_entity.type
_entity.pdbx_description
1 polymer ?
#
loop_
_entity_poly.entity_id
_entity_poly.type
_entity_poly.pdbx_seq_one_letter_code
_entity_poly.pdbx_strand_id
1 'polypeptide(L)'
;MRRLLYVLLCIFVAAGNCVYAQKDTLHVFNKKAYDRYSVIADSIVRLYYMDAMLPFISKDSARSYYRTLKTPGGGTSSEFDKPLSFEPEMFCFRYYFKHPSFKGDSVEIKFYIHKNGTLMSGFVPEGLFDMRGIERFEAITSYKALEIAQQLKIKRPLNHYEVSLGWYEARISNEEFKKYELSNDLRDFVKGRIVWLVKSEYKIPKEGDETPNIETYLIDVLTGKVLQVWEHAVDWG
;
A
#
# COMPACT_ATOMS: atom_id res chain seq x y z
N MET A 1 -8.16 -40.72 -69.49
CA MET A 1 -8.34 -40.53 -68.03
C MET A 1 -6.99 -40.51 -67.31
N ARG A 2 -6.22 -39.41 -67.43
CA ARG A 2 -4.93 -39.19 -66.73
C ARG A 2 -4.72 -37.70 -66.40
N ARG A 3 -5.79 -37.02 -65.98
CA ARG A 3 -5.75 -35.61 -65.57
C ARG A 3 -6.41 -35.34 -64.20
N LEU A 4 -6.79 -36.39 -63.48
CA LEU A 4 -7.42 -36.27 -62.16
C LEU A 4 -6.46 -36.55 -60.98
N LEU A 5 -5.21 -36.94 -61.23
CA LEU A 5 -4.27 -37.31 -60.15
C LEU A 5 -3.32 -36.17 -59.72
N TYR A 6 -3.32 -35.03 -60.42
CA TYR A 6 -2.45 -33.90 -60.07
C TYR A 6 -3.13 -32.80 -59.23
N VAL A 7 -4.45 -32.86 -59.07
CA VAL A 7 -5.19 -31.88 -58.25
C VAL A 7 -5.22 -32.29 -56.77
N LEU A 8 -5.04 -33.58 -56.46
CA LEU A 8 -4.99 -34.08 -55.08
C LEU A 8 -3.61 -33.97 -54.42
N LEU A 9 -2.52 -33.77 -55.19
CA LEU A 9 -1.19 -33.57 -54.62
C LEU A 9 -0.89 -32.11 -54.25
N CYS A 10 -1.64 -31.14 -54.79
CA CYS A 10 -1.54 -29.74 -54.38
C CYS A 10 -2.35 -29.41 -53.11
N ILE A 11 -3.24 -30.30 -52.66
CA ILE A 11 -3.98 -30.14 -51.40
C ILE A 11 -3.13 -30.61 -50.20
N PHE A 12 -2.11 -31.46 -50.42
CA PHE A 12 -1.24 -31.94 -49.34
C PHE A 12 0.06 -31.14 -49.14
N VAL A 13 0.39 -30.17 -50.01
CA VAL A 13 1.48 -29.21 -49.78
C VAL A 13 0.98 -27.89 -49.16
N ALA A 14 -0.33 -27.65 -49.19
CA ALA A 14 -0.99 -26.65 -48.33
C ALA A 14 -1.12 -27.10 -46.85
N ALA A 15 -0.54 -28.26 -46.50
CA ALA A 15 -0.33 -28.72 -45.13
C ALA A 15 1.09 -28.44 -44.60
N GLY A 16 1.91 -27.67 -45.33
CA GLY A 16 3.32 -27.41 -44.97
C GLY A 16 3.65 -25.96 -44.60
N ASN A 17 2.81 -24.98 -44.95
CA ASN A 17 2.94 -23.65 -44.38
C ASN A 17 2.16 -23.64 -43.08
N CYS A 18 2.90 -24.09 -42.06
CA CYS A 18 2.78 -23.72 -40.68
C CYS A 18 2.53 -22.20 -40.61
N VAL A 19 1.28 -21.80 -40.80
CA VAL A 19 0.72 -20.69 -40.06
C VAL A 19 0.81 -21.20 -38.64
N TYR A 20 1.95 -20.92 -38.02
CA TYR A 20 1.99 -20.51 -36.65
C TYR A 20 0.87 -19.47 -36.55
N ALA A 21 -0.34 -19.96 -36.26
CA ALA A 21 -1.16 -19.32 -35.28
C ALA A 21 -0.28 -19.33 -34.03
N GLN A 22 0.64 -18.35 -33.97
CA GLN A 22 0.82 -17.61 -32.75
C GLN A 22 -0.62 -17.35 -32.33
N LYS A 23 -1.12 -18.21 -31.43
CA LYS A 23 -2.05 -17.74 -30.43
C LYS A 23 -1.30 -16.54 -29.89
N ASP A 24 -1.68 -15.37 -30.39
CA ASP A 24 -1.72 -14.18 -29.60
C ASP A 24 -2.59 -14.60 -28.40
N THR A 25 -1.97 -15.27 -27.44
CA THR A 25 -2.11 -14.93 -26.04
C THR A 25 -1.63 -13.50 -25.94
N LEU A 26 -2.37 -12.57 -26.57
CA LEU A 26 -2.66 -11.30 -25.98
C LEU A 26 -3.06 -11.72 -24.59
N HIS A 27 -2.17 -11.46 -23.65
CA HIS A 27 -2.37 -11.67 -22.25
C HIS A 27 -3.53 -10.78 -21.85
N VAL A 28 -4.75 -11.25 -22.16
CA VAL A 28 -5.99 -10.54 -21.94
C VAL A 28 -5.94 -10.27 -20.46
N PHE A 29 -5.83 -8.98 -20.15
CA PHE A 29 -6.03 -8.46 -18.81
C PHE A 29 -7.11 -9.31 -18.15
N ASN A 30 -6.76 -10.07 -17.11
CA ASN A 30 -7.71 -10.98 -16.48
C ASN A 30 -8.69 -10.15 -15.66
N LYS A 31 -9.59 -9.47 -16.39
CA LYS A 31 -10.56 -8.51 -15.87
C LYS A 31 -11.43 -9.15 -14.80
N LYS A 32 -11.77 -10.43 -14.97
CA LYS A 32 -12.50 -11.21 -13.97
C LYS A 32 -11.73 -11.36 -12.66
N ALA A 33 -10.42 -11.65 -12.73
CA ALA A 33 -9.59 -11.70 -11.53
C ALA A 33 -9.50 -10.32 -10.88
N TYR A 34 -9.20 -9.27 -11.65
CA TYR A 34 -9.17 -7.89 -11.16
C TYR A 34 -10.46 -7.49 -10.44
N ASP A 35 -11.61 -7.68 -11.09
CA ASP A 35 -12.92 -7.31 -10.55
C ASP A 35 -13.18 -8.03 -9.22
N ARG A 36 -12.89 -9.34 -9.15
CA ARG A 36 -13.02 -10.13 -7.93
C ARG A 36 -12.17 -9.59 -6.78
N TYR A 37 -10.88 -9.35 -7.02
CA TYR A 37 -10.00 -8.87 -5.95
C TYR A 37 -10.25 -7.40 -5.60
N SER A 38 -10.74 -6.59 -6.55
CA SER A 38 -11.17 -5.22 -6.25
C SER A 38 -12.35 -5.22 -5.29
N VAL A 39 -13.35 -6.09 -5.48
CA VAL A 39 -14.48 -6.20 -4.55
C VAL A 39 -14.01 -6.59 -3.15
N ILE A 40 -13.05 -7.52 -3.04
CA ILE A 40 -12.47 -7.89 -1.74
C ILE A 40 -11.73 -6.70 -1.12
N ALA A 41 -10.90 -6.02 -1.89
CA ALA A 41 -10.13 -4.86 -1.43
C ALA A 41 -11.05 -3.72 -0.95
N ASP A 42 -12.10 -3.41 -1.71
CA ASP A 42 -13.08 -2.38 -1.34
C ASP A 42 -13.85 -2.77 -0.08
N SER A 43 -14.14 -4.07 0.10
CA SER A 43 -14.77 -4.59 1.33
C SER A 43 -13.85 -4.46 2.55
N ILE A 44 -12.54 -4.68 2.38
CA ILE A 44 -11.55 -4.45 3.44
C ILE A 44 -11.50 -2.97 3.81
N VAL A 45 -11.44 -2.05 2.83
CA VAL A 45 -11.45 -0.61 3.12
C VAL A 45 -12.72 -0.22 3.89
N ARG A 46 -13.89 -0.68 3.46
CA ARG A 46 -15.17 -0.46 4.15
C ARG A 46 -15.23 -1.05 5.56
N LEU A 47 -14.48 -2.12 5.83
CA LEU A 47 -14.43 -2.73 7.15
C LEU A 47 -13.78 -1.79 8.19
N TYR A 48 -12.76 -1.04 7.76
CA TYR A 48 -11.97 -0.13 8.61
C TYR A 48 -12.55 1.29 8.63
N TYR A 49 -13.02 1.76 7.48
CA TYR A 49 -13.57 3.09 7.33
C TYR A 49 -15.10 3.06 7.31
N MET A 50 -15.72 3.85 8.19
CA MET A 50 -17.18 4.03 8.18
C MET A 50 -17.68 4.56 6.84
N ASP A 51 -18.94 4.28 6.51
CA ASP A 51 -19.55 4.70 5.23
C ASP A 51 -19.42 6.20 4.96
N ALA A 52 -19.49 7.03 6.00
CA ALA A 52 -19.33 8.48 5.90
C ALA A 52 -17.95 8.92 5.40
N MET A 53 -16.92 8.09 5.55
CA MET A 53 -15.54 8.41 5.19
C MET A 53 -15.16 7.92 3.78
N LEU A 54 -15.92 6.98 3.23
CA LEU A 54 -15.66 6.40 1.91
C LEU A 54 -15.61 7.42 0.76
N PRO A 55 -16.39 8.53 0.75
CA PRO A 55 -16.26 9.55 -0.28
C PRO A 55 -14.88 10.22 -0.34
N PHE A 56 -14.11 10.15 0.75
CA PHE A 56 -12.76 10.69 0.84
C PHE A 56 -11.68 9.66 0.50
N ILE A 57 -12.07 8.43 0.14
CA ILE A 57 -11.14 7.35 -0.19
C ILE A 57 -11.23 7.05 -1.68
N SER A 58 -10.10 7.14 -2.37
CA SER A 58 -10.01 6.88 -3.80
C SER A 58 -8.94 5.83 -4.09
N LYS A 59 -9.29 4.81 -4.87
CA LYS A 59 -8.34 3.79 -5.35
C LYS A 59 -7.37 4.39 -6.36
N ASP A 60 -6.09 4.09 -6.22
CA ASP A 60 -5.03 4.42 -7.17
C ASP A 60 -4.71 3.20 -8.04
N SER A 61 -5.49 3.01 -9.10
CA SER A 61 -5.30 1.88 -10.02
C SER A 61 -3.97 1.93 -10.77
N ALA A 62 -3.39 3.11 -10.98
CA ALA A 62 -2.14 3.28 -11.72
C ALA A 62 -0.92 2.78 -10.92
N ARG A 63 -0.94 2.95 -9.60
CA ARG A 63 0.12 2.44 -8.71
C ARG A 63 -0.22 1.10 -8.05
N SER A 64 -1.43 0.59 -8.28
CA SER A 64 -1.82 -0.76 -7.87
C SER A 64 -1.34 -1.80 -8.89
N TYR A 65 -0.95 -2.98 -8.42
CA TYR A 65 -0.25 -3.95 -9.27
C TYR A 65 -0.48 -5.41 -8.88
N TYR A 66 -0.28 -6.29 -9.85
CA TYR A 66 -0.19 -7.74 -9.71
C TYR A 66 1.28 -8.16 -9.58
N ARG A 67 1.57 -9.21 -8.82
CA ARG A 67 2.91 -9.78 -8.73
C ARG A 67 2.89 -11.29 -8.48
N THR A 68 3.89 -11.99 -9.03
CA THR A 68 4.26 -13.36 -8.65
C THR A 68 5.49 -13.30 -7.76
N LEU A 69 5.49 -14.04 -6.65
CA LEU A 69 6.64 -14.10 -5.75
C LEU A 69 7.47 -15.32 -6.15
N LYS A 70 8.62 -15.11 -6.80
CA LYS A 70 9.65 -16.16 -6.87
C LYS A 70 10.54 -16.03 -5.62
N THR A 71 11.42 -17.02 -5.43
CA THR A 71 12.48 -17.07 -4.40
C THR A 71 13.14 -15.70 -4.12
N PRO A 72 13.77 -15.50 -2.94
CA PRO A 72 14.20 -14.18 -2.50
C PRO A 72 15.07 -13.48 -3.55
N GLY A 73 14.60 -12.35 -4.08
CA GLY A 73 15.38 -11.51 -5.01
C GLY A 73 14.74 -11.16 -6.35
N GLY A 74 13.57 -11.71 -6.72
CA GLY A 74 12.89 -11.23 -7.93
C GLY A 74 11.50 -11.80 -8.13
N GLY A 75 10.52 -10.94 -8.36
CA GLY A 75 9.17 -11.33 -8.78
C GLY A 75 8.82 -10.64 -10.10
N THR A 76 7.93 -11.22 -10.88
CA THR A 76 7.36 -10.53 -12.05
C THR A 76 6.17 -9.69 -11.59
N SER A 77 6.08 -8.43 -12.00
CA SER A 77 4.97 -7.53 -11.64
C SER A 77 4.40 -6.78 -12.85
N SER A 78 3.13 -6.41 -12.79
CA SER A 78 2.43 -5.60 -13.81
C SER A 78 1.36 -4.72 -13.13
N GLU A 79 1.14 -3.50 -13.63
CA GLU A 79 0.08 -2.60 -13.14
C GLU A 79 -1.31 -3.13 -13.48
N PHE A 80 -2.32 -2.63 -12.77
CA PHE A 80 -3.71 -3.08 -12.94
C PHE A 80 -4.34 -2.73 -14.29
N ASP A 81 -3.79 -1.79 -15.05
CA ASP A 81 -4.29 -1.38 -16.36
C ASP A 81 -3.47 -1.95 -17.53
N LYS A 82 -2.43 -2.74 -17.24
CA LYS A 82 -1.55 -3.35 -18.24
C LYS A 82 -1.89 -4.83 -18.50
N PRO A 83 -1.68 -5.33 -19.73
CA PRO A 83 -1.77 -6.75 -20.04
C PRO A 83 -0.91 -7.62 -19.11
N LEU A 84 -1.39 -8.82 -18.79
CA LEU A 84 -0.86 -9.69 -17.73
C LEU A 84 -0.09 -10.90 -18.27
N SER A 85 1.24 -10.83 -18.34
CA SER A 85 2.07 -11.92 -18.90
C SER A 85 2.27 -13.15 -18.01
N PHE A 86 1.69 -13.17 -16.81
CA PHE A 86 1.92 -14.18 -15.79
C PHE A 86 0.67 -14.42 -14.94
N GLU A 87 0.63 -15.53 -14.20
CA GLU A 87 -0.39 -15.81 -13.19
C GLU A 87 -0.01 -15.14 -11.85
N PRO A 88 -0.77 -14.14 -11.37
CA PRO A 88 -0.43 -13.44 -10.13
C PRO A 88 -0.64 -14.32 -8.89
N GLU A 89 0.22 -14.14 -7.90
CA GLU A 89 0.06 -14.74 -6.56
C GLU A 89 -0.35 -13.70 -5.52
N MET A 90 -0.10 -12.43 -5.83
CA MET A 90 -0.32 -11.30 -4.96
C MET A 90 -0.90 -10.12 -5.74
N PHE A 91 -1.80 -9.39 -5.08
CA PHE A 91 -2.46 -8.19 -5.57
C PHE A 91 -2.18 -7.07 -4.57
N CYS A 92 -1.46 -6.04 -5.00
CA CYS A 92 -1.21 -4.85 -4.20
C CYS A 92 -2.25 -3.79 -4.55
N PHE A 93 -3.07 -3.43 -3.56
CA PHE A 93 -4.03 -2.35 -3.69
C PHE A 93 -3.50 -1.11 -3.00
N ARG A 94 -3.61 0.03 -3.68
CA ARG A 94 -3.33 1.36 -3.14
C ARG A 94 -4.57 2.22 -3.21
N TYR A 95 -4.85 2.94 -2.13
CA TYR A 95 -5.86 3.99 -2.05
C TYR A 95 -5.24 5.22 -1.41
N TYR A 96 -5.91 6.36 -1.54
CA TYR A 96 -5.61 7.56 -0.78
C TYR A 96 -6.83 7.95 0.05
N PHE A 97 -6.60 8.30 1.31
CA PHE A 97 -7.58 8.97 2.15
C PHE A 97 -7.28 10.47 2.19
N LYS A 98 -8.16 11.26 1.58
CA LYS A 98 -8.06 12.73 1.42
C LYS A 98 -9.21 13.42 2.14
N HIS A 99 -9.08 13.59 3.45
CA HIS A 99 -10.09 14.24 4.28
C HIS A 99 -9.87 15.76 4.34
N PRO A 100 -10.93 16.60 4.39
CA PRO A 100 -10.80 18.05 4.55
C PRO A 100 -9.95 18.49 5.76
N SER A 101 -9.99 17.70 6.85
CA SER A 101 -9.19 17.95 8.06
C SER A 101 -7.67 17.89 7.82
N PHE A 102 -7.21 17.26 6.73
CA PHE A 102 -5.80 17.18 6.36
C PHE A 102 -5.33 18.35 5.47
N LYS A 103 -6.20 19.30 5.13
CA LYS A 103 -5.85 20.53 4.39
C LYS A 103 -5.04 20.30 3.09
N GLY A 104 -5.35 19.21 2.37
CA GLY A 104 -4.71 18.86 1.11
C GLY A 104 -3.74 17.69 1.19
N ASP A 105 -3.29 17.32 2.39
CA ASP A 105 -2.51 16.11 2.59
C ASP A 105 -3.38 14.85 2.47
N SER A 106 -2.71 13.70 2.28
CA SER A 106 -3.37 12.42 2.11
C SER A 106 -2.61 11.30 2.81
N VAL A 107 -3.35 10.33 3.34
CA VAL A 107 -2.77 9.07 3.83
C VAL A 107 -2.83 8.04 2.71
N GLU A 108 -1.72 7.38 2.42
CA GLU A 108 -1.72 6.19 1.56
C GLU A 108 -2.28 5.00 2.37
N ILE A 109 -3.27 4.33 1.80
CA ILE A 109 -3.74 3.03 2.27
C ILE A 109 -3.18 1.99 1.31
N LYS A 110 -2.46 1.02 1.83
CA LYS A 110 -1.78 0.01 1.02
C LYS A 110 -1.82 -1.33 1.70
N PHE A 111 -2.27 -2.34 0.98
CA PHE A 111 -2.31 -3.70 1.49
C PHE A 111 -2.22 -4.71 0.34
N TYR A 112 -1.96 -5.96 0.74
CA TYR A 112 -1.67 -7.05 -0.17
C TYR A 112 -2.68 -8.16 0.03
N ILE A 113 -3.32 -8.59 -1.05
CA ILE A 113 -4.23 -9.74 -1.08
C ILE A 113 -3.51 -10.87 -1.82
N HIS A 114 -3.52 -12.07 -1.24
CA HIS A 114 -3.00 -13.27 -1.88
C HIS A 114 -4.03 -13.88 -2.83
N LYS A 115 -3.61 -14.72 -3.78
CA LYS A 115 -4.50 -15.36 -4.79
C LYS A 115 -5.59 -16.27 -4.23
N ASN A 116 -5.55 -16.60 -2.95
CA ASN A 116 -6.65 -17.31 -2.26
C ASN A 116 -7.74 -16.35 -1.75
N GLY A 117 -7.55 -15.03 -1.88
CA GLY A 117 -8.49 -14.00 -1.43
C GLY A 117 -8.27 -13.52 0.00
N THR A 118 -7.21 -13.96 0.69
CA THR A 118 -6.90 -13.49 2.06
C THR A 118 -5.89 -12.34 2.03
N LEU A 119 -5.87 -11.51 3.08
CA LEU A 119 -4.74 -10.60 3.31
C LEU A 119 -3.44 -11.41 3.42
N MET A 120 -2.36 -10.86 2.89
CA MET A 120 -1.08 -11.54 2.84
C MET A 120 -0.37 -11.47 4.19
N SER A 121 -0.06 -12.64 4.76
CA SER A 121 0.72 -12.75 5.99
C SER A 121 2.14 -12.21 5.79
N GLY A 122 2.69 -11.50 6.78
CA GLY A 122 4.03 -10.92 6.71
C GLY A 122 4.11 -9.55 6.03
N PHE A 123 2.98 -9.04 5.52
CA PHE A 123 2.85 -7.67 5.05
C PHE A 123 1.87 -6.93 5.95
N VAL A 124 2.31 -5.81 6.51
CA VAL A 124 1.43 -4.96 7.30
C VAL A 124 0.67 -4.03 6.36
N PRO A 125 -0.68 -3.97 6.47
CA PRO A 125 -1.45 -2.91 5.86
C PRO A 125 -1.03 -1.52 6.36
N GLU A 126 -0.73 -0.63 5.42
CA GLU A 126 -0.52 0.78 5.69
C GLU A 126 -1.85 1.52 5.53
N GLY A 127 -2.08 2.53 6.36
CA GLY A 127 -3.24 3.42 6.29
C GLY A 127 -4.57 2.85 6.79
N LEU A 128 -4.77 1.55 6.98
CA LEU A 128 -6.06 0.98 7.43
C LEU A 128 -6.41 1.37 8.88
N PHE A 129 -7.26 2.38 9.03
CA PHE A 129 -7.61 2.99 10.32
C PHE A 129 -8.97 2.50 10.82
N ASP A 130 -9.02 1.82 11.98
CA ASP A 130 -10.28 1.34 12.58
C ASP A 130 -11.09 2.50 13.16
N MET A 131 -12.17 2.86 12.47
CA MET A 131 -13.05 3.97 12.87
C MET A 131 -14.24 3.53 13.72
N ARG A 132 -14.31 2.27 14.18
CA ARG A 132 -15.39 1.81 15.05
C ARG A 132 -15.47 2.67 16.31
N GLY A 133 -16.67 3.17 16.60
CA GLY A 133 -16.92 4.02 17.77
C GLY A 133 -16.48 5.47 17.62
N ILE A 134 -15.97 5.88 16.45
CA ILE A 134 -15.64 7.28 16.15
C ILE A 134 -16.85 7.94 15.48
N GLU A 135 -17.62 8.74 16.22
CA GLU A 135 -18.81 9.40 15.67
C GLU A 135 -18.47 10.46 14.61
N ARG A 136 -17.32 11.14 14.76
CA ARG A 136 -16.85 12.19 13.85
C ARG A 136 -15.33 12.17 13.72
N PHE A 137 -14.84 12.31 12.49
CA PHE A 137 -13.41 12.40 12.22
C PHE A 137 -12.91 13.85 12.33
N GLU A 138 -12.47 14.23 13.52
CA GLU A 138 -11.90 15.54 13.81
C GLU A 138 -10.40 15.42 14.10
N ALA A 139 -9.60 15.55 13.04
CA ALA A 139 -8.15 15.54 13.17
C ALA A 139 -7.61 16.91 13.58
N ILE A 140 -6.61 16.94 14.47
CA ILE A 140 -5.79 18.11 14.71
C ILE A 140 -5.06 18.51 13.43
N THR A 141 -4.82 19.80 13.27
CA THR A 141 -4.09 20.32 12.11
C THR A 141 -2.58 20.12 12.25
N SER A 142 -1.84 20.16 11.14
CA SER A 142 -0.38 20.18 11.13
C SER A 142 0.21 21.32 12.00
N TYR A 143 -0.42 22.49 12.00
CA TYR A 143 -0.06 23.61 12.89
C TYR A 143 -0.20 23.23 14.36
N LYS A 144 -1.31 22.58 14.74
CA LYS A 144 -1.54 22.15 16.11
C LYS A 144 -0.55 21.08 16.54
N ALA A 145 -0.19 20.16 15.65
CA ALA A 145 0.85 19.16 15.89
C ALA A 145 2.21 19.82 16.16
N LEU A 146 2.58 20.83 15.36
CA LEU A 146 3.80 21.60 15.58
C LEU A 146 3.77 22.35 16.93
N GLU A 147 2.65 22.97 17.28
CA GLU A 147 2.48 23.65 18.57
C GLU A 147 2.71 22.69 19.74
N ILE A 148 2.17 21.46 19.67
CA ILE A 148 2.36 20.41 20.67
C ILE A 148 3.85 20.03 20.77
N ALA A 149 4.53 19.81 19.64
CA ALA A 149 5.95 19.47 19.63
C ALA A 149 6.81 20.59 20.24
N GLN A 150 6.49 21.85 19.93
CA GLN A 150 7.17 23.02 20.49
C GLN A 150 6.95 23.17 22.00
N GLN A 151 5.74 22.90 22.50
CA GLN A 151 5.44 22.87 23.94
C GLN A 151 6.26 21.81 24.68
N LEU A 152 6.54 20.70 24.00
CA LEU A 152 7.40 19.61 24.50
C LEU A 152 8.89 19.85 24.24
N LYS A 153 9.26 21.03 23.75
CA LYS A 153 10.64 21.48 23.53
C LYS A 153 11.40 20.64 22.50
N ILE A 154 10.74 20.23 21.41
CA ILE A 154 11.44 19.75 20.21
C ILE A 154 12.59 20.72 19.85
N LYS A 155 13.74 20.16 19.49
CA LYS A 155 14.95 20.94 19.20
C LYS A 155 14.68 21.90 18.04
N ARG A 156 15.31 23.08 18.10
CA ARG A 156 15.16 24.10 17.07
C ARG A 156 15.86 23.66 15.77
N PRO A 157 15.18 23.70 14.61
CA PRO A 157 15.75 23.26 13.35
C PRO A 157 16.77 24.27 12.82
N LEU A 158 17.68 23.79 11.97
CA LEU A 158 18.61 24.61 11.21
C LEU A 158 17.88 25.48 10.18
N ASN A 159 16.87 24.93 9.51
CA ASN A 159 16.11 25.59 8.45
C ASN A 159 14.66 25.82 8.85
N HIS A 160 13.87 24.75 8.95
CA HIS A 160 12.45 24.78 9.29
C HIS A 160 12.03 23.43 9.88
N TYR A 161 10.86 23.40 10.53
CA TYR A 161 10.23 22.15 10.94
C TYR A 161 9.55 21.52 9.73
N GLU A 162 9.78 20.23 9.49
CA GLU A 162 8.99 19.45 8.55
C GLU A 162 7.78 18.89 9.30
N VAL A 163 6.56 19.10 8.79
CA VAL A 163 5.35 18.49 9.32
C VAL A 163 4.68 17.71 8.20
N SER A 164 4.57 16.40 8.36
CA SER A 164 3.98 15.52 7.33
C SER A 164 3.00 14.53 7.95
N LEU A 165 1.98 14.17 7.16
CA LEU A 165 1.02 13.14 7.54
C LEU A 165 1.65 11.76 7.32
N GLY A 166 1.40 10.84 8.23
CA GLY A 166 1.98 9.50 8.19
C GLY A 166 1.10 8.42 8.77
N TRP A 167 1.63 7.21 8.72
CA TRP A 167 1.03 6.01 9.30
C TRP A 167 1.96 5.47 10.38
N TYR A 168 1.41 5.26 11.57
CA TYR A 168 2.09 4.58 12.66
C TYR A 168 1.46 3.21 12.87
N GLU A 169 2.26 2.17 12.88
CA GLU A 169 1.82 0.84 13.27
C GLU A 169 2.33 0.52 14.67
N ALA A 170 1.42 0.25 15.59
CA ALA A 170 1.81 -0.32 16.88
C ALA A 170 2.26 -1.77 16.67
N ARG A 171 3.42 -2.15 17.26
CA ARG A 171 3.89 -3.54 17.21
C ARG A 171 2.83 -4.48 17.77
N ILE A 172 2.52 -5.52 17.01
CA ILE A 172 1.58 -6.57 17.40
C ILE A 172 2.32 -7.59 18.26
N SER A 173 1.79 -7.87 19.45
CA SER A 173 2.27 -8.91 20.34
C SER A 173 1.79 -10.30 19.91
N ASN A 174 2.49 -11.34 20.35
CA ASN A 174 2.09 -12.74 20.11
C ASN A 174 0.68 -13.07 20.64
N GLU A 175 0.24 -12.37 21.69
CA GLU A 175 -1.10 -12.56 22.27
C GLU A 175 -2.20 -11.96 21.38
N GLU A 176 -1.92 -10.81 20.77
CA GLU A 176 -2.82 -10.19 19.78
C GLU A 176 -2.91 -11.04 18.51
N PHE A 177 -1.80 -11.64 18.09
CA PHE A 177 -1.79 -12.60 16.97
C PHE A 177 -2.71 -13.80 17.24
N LYS A 178 -2.62 -14.40 18.44
CA LYS A 178 -3.49 -15.52 18.83
C LYS A 178 -4.96 -15.14 18.89
N LYS A 179 -5.30 -13.91 19.31
CA LYS A 179 -6.69 -13.44 19.32
C LYS A 179 -7.26 -13.32 17.90
N TYR A 180 -6.46 -12.83 16.96
CA TYR A 180 -6.83 -12.77 15.56
C TYR A 180 -7.10 -14.16 14.95
N GLU A 181 -6.23 -15.14 15.20
CA GLU A 181 -6.44 -16.53 14.73
C GLU A 181 -7.76 -17.14 15.24
N LEU A 182 -8.25 -16.66 16.39
CA LEU A 182 -9.51 -17.12 16.99
C LEU A 182 -10.74 -16.33 16.50
N SER A 183 -10.63 -15.00 16.33
CA SER A 183 -11.76 -14.15 15.97
C SER A 183 -12.01 -14.07 14.46
N ASN A 184 -10.98 -14.29 13.64
CA ASN A 184 -10.98 -14.00 12.20
C ASN A 184 -11.40 -12.54 11.86
N ASP A 185 -11.49 -11.63 12.84
CA ASP A 185 -11.73 -10.21 12.59
C ASP A 185 -10.38 -9.50 12.43
N LEU A 186 -10.09 -9.10 11.20
CA LEU A 186 -8.87 -8.39 10.84
C LEU A 186 -8.63 -7.13 11.69
N ARG A 187 -9.69 -6.49 12.19
CA ARG A 187 -9.59 -5.25 12.98
C ARG A 187 -9.05 -5.47 14.39
N ASP A 188 -9.16 -6.68 14.93
CA ASP A 188 -8.54 -7.01 16.22
C ASP A 188 -7.02 -7.08 16.12
N PHE A 189 -6.51 -7.20 14.89
CA PHE A 189 -5.10 -7.36 14.54
C PHE A 189 -4.43 -6.05 14.11
N VAL A 190 -5.06 -5.26 13.22
CA VAL A 190 -4.43 -4.05 12.65
C VAL A 190 -4.64 -2.85 13.56
N LYS A 191 -3.61 -2.47 14.32
CA LYS A 191 -3.62 -1.36 15.29
C LYS A 191 -2.85 -0.13 14.83
N GLY A 192 -3.01 0.24 13.57
CA GLY A 192 -2.35 1.43 13.06
C GLY A 192 -3.13 2.72 13.33
N ARG A 193 -2.41 3.84 13.31
CA ARG A 193 -2.92 5.18 13.58
C ARG A 193 -2.44 6.13 12.50
N ILE A 194 -3.31 7.03 12.08
CA ILE A 194 -2.90 8.18 11.29
C ILE A 194 -2.21 9.16 12.24
N VAL A 195 -1.06 9.69 11.85
CA VAL A 195 -0.22 10.52 12.71
C VAL A 195 0.32 11.74 11.96
N TRP A 196 0.61 12.81 12.70
CA TRP A 196 1.51 13.87 12.26
C TRP A 196 2.94 13.53 12.69
N LEU A 197 3.86 13.60 11.74
CA LEU A 197 5.29 13.51 11.94
C LEU A 197 5.85 14.94 11.96
N VAL A 198 6.28 15.41 13.12
CA VAL A 198 6.93 16.72 13.26
C VAL A 198 8.43 16.48 13.40
N LYS A 199 9.20 16.81 12.38
CA LYS A 199 10.65 16.61 12.33
C LYS A 199 11.41 17.91 12.47
N SER A 200 12.56 17.82 13.14
CA SER A 200 13.51 18.90 13.28
C SER A 200 14.93 18.39 13.02
N GLU A 201 15.54 18.88 11.95
CA GLU A 201 16.97 18.71 11.69
C GLU A 201 17.72 19.84 12.40
N TYR A 202 18.40 19.55 13.51
CA TYR A 202 18.87 20.59 14.45
C TYR A 202 20.39 20.71 14.55
N LYS A 203 21.17 19.82 13.92
CA LYS A 203 22.63 19.85 13.99
C LYS A 203 23.27 19.30 12.72
N ILE A 204 24.15 20.09 12.13
CA ILE A 204 24.98 19.72 10.97
C ILE A 204 25.92 18.58 11.39
N PRO A 205 26.10 17.54 10.56
CA PRO A 205 27.07 16.48 10.82
C PRO A 205 28.48 17.02 11.06
N LYS A 206 29.32 16.31 11.82
CA LYS A 206 30.75 16.63 11.89
C LYS A 206 31.45 16.23 10.58
N GLU A 207 32.65 16.76 10.35
CA GLU A 207 33.46 16.35 9.20
C GLU A 207 33.70 14.83 9.23
N GLY A 208 33.20 14.11 8.22
CA GLY A 208 33.19 12.64 8.15
C GLY A 208 31.81 11.99 8.34
N ASP A 209 30.81 12.72 8.86
CA ASP A 209 29.44 12.23 8.99
C ASP A 209 28.59 12.70 7.78
N GLU A 210 27.75 11.81 7.23
CA GLU A 210 26.96 12.12 6.03
C GLU A 210 25.59 12.75 6.30
N THR A 211 25.06 12.68 7.54
CA THR A 211 23.66 13.07 7.82
C THR A 211 23.45 13.93 9.08
N PRO A 212 22.48 14.87 9.07
CA PRO A 212 22.18 15.72 10.22
C PRO A 212 21.51 14.94 11.35
N ASN A 213 21.60 15.48 12.58
CA ASN A 213 20.83 14.93 13.69
C ASN A 213 19.36 15.35 13.57
N ILE A 214 18.47 14.38 13.70
CA ILE A 214 17.03 14.58 13.51
C ILE A 214 16.28 14.17 14.77
N GLU A 215 15.39 15.03 15.23
CA GLU A 215 14.39 14.71 16.24
C GLU A 215 13.01 14.66 15.57
N THR A 216 12.24 13.60 15.82
CA THR A 216 10.91 13.42 15.23
C THR A 216 9.89 13.09 16.31
N TYR A 217 8.80 13.87 16.34
CA TYR A 217 7.63 13.61 17.18
C TYR A 217 6.55 12.96 16.34
N LEU A 218 5.99 11.87 16.86
CA LEU A 218 4.88 11.17 16.26
C LEU A 218 3.62 11.42 17.08
N ILE A 219 2.68 12.17 16.50
CA ILE A 219 1.52 12.72 17.20
C ILE A 219 0.25 12.16 16.58
N ASP A 220 -0.59 11.53 17.38
CA ASP A 220 -1.88 10.97 16.94
C ASP A 220 -2.81 12.08 16.42
N VAL A 221 -3.35 11.91 15.20
CA VAL A 221 -4.14 12.99 14.58
C VAL A 221 -5.47 13.25 15.28
N LEU A 222 -6.06 12.29 15.98
CA LEU A 222 -7.36 12.49 16.62
C LEU A 222 -7.23 13.06 18.02
N THR A 223 -6.23 12.59 18.76
CA THR A 223 -6.08 12.90 20.19
C THR A 223 -5.05 13.99 20.46
N GLY A 224 -4.15 14.27 19.50
CA GLY A 224 -3.00 15.13 19.72
C GLY A 224 -1.97 14.55 20.71
N LYS A 225 -2.14 13.28 21.12
CA LYS A 225 -1.22 12.62 22.03
C LYS A 225 0.08 12.29 21.29
N VAL A 226 1.22 12.63 21.89
CA VAL A 226 2.53 12.15 21.43
C VAL A 226 2.65 10.67 21.76
N LEU A 227 2.77 9.84 20.73
CA LEU A 227 2.89 8.39 20.87
C LEU A 227 4.36 7.98 20.99
N GLN A 228 5.25 8.67 20.26
CA GLN A 228 6.66 8.37 20.25
C GLN A 228 7.49 9.63 19.92
N VAL A 229 8.70 9.68 20.48
CA VAL A 229 9.74 10.64 20.11
C VAL A 229 10.96 9.83 19.70
N TRP A 230 11.54 10.18 18.55
CA TRP A 230 12.78 9.59 18.07
C TRP A 230 13.86 10.64 18.02
N GLU A 231 15.01 10.31 18.57
CA GLU A 231 16.26 11.01 18.30
C GLU A 231 17.15 10.07 17.52
N HIS A 232 17.43 10.41 16.26
CA HIS A 232 18.39 9.69 15.45
C HIS A 232 19.66 10.53 15.36
N ALA A 233 20.67 10.15 16.16
CA ALA A 233 22.05 10.25 15.71
C ALA A 233 22.28 9.01 14.85
N VAL A 234 22.59 9.17 13.58
CA VAL A 234 22.85 8.02 12.72
C VAL A 234 24.26 7.51 13.08
N ASP A 235 24.32 6.55 14.00
CA ASP A 235 25.55 5.90 14.46
C ASP A 235 25.85 4.72 13.51
N TRP A 236 26.72 4.94 12.52
CA TRP A 236 27.31 3.86 11.73
C TRP A 236 28.70 3.60 12.31
N GLY A 237 28.79 2.57 13.16
CA GLY A 237 30.08 2.03 13.60
C GLY A 237 30.97 1.57 12.45
#